data_AF-A0A6G0UDM9-F1
#
_entry.id   AF-A0A6G0UDM9-F1
#
_cell.length_a   1.000
_cell.length_b   1.000
_cell.length_c   1.000
_cell.angle_alpha   90.00
_cell.angle_beta   90.00
_cell.angle_gamma   90.00
#
_symmetry.space_group_name_H-M   'P 1'
#
loop_
_entity.id
_entity.type
_entity.pdbx_description
1 polymer ?
#
loop_
_entity_poly.entity_id
_entity_poly.type
_entity_poly.pdbx_seq_one_letter_code
_entity_poly.pdbx_strand_id
1 'polypeptide(L)' 'QLIDFEEYYLDLAEANANPDAPTNWKQLYASAKKEYGLKSLVPSEWNNLINRMKTDDTAFKAYIK' A
#
# COMPACT_ATOMS: atom_id res chain seq x y z
N GLN A 1 15.54 -10.57 7.83
CA GLN A 1 14.09 -10.47 8.02
C GLN A 1 13.65 -9.07 7.59
N LEU A 2 12.53 -8.94 6.86
CA LEU A 2 11.99 -7.63 6.47
C LEU A 2 11.29 -6.97 7.67
N ILE A 3 11.57 -5.69 7.93
CA ILE A 3 11.09 -4.98 9.14
C ILE A 3 9.87 -4.10 8.83
N ASP A 4 9.91 -3.41 7.69
CA ASP A 4 8.79 -2.65 7.12
C ASP A 4 9.10 -2.36 5.63
N PHE A 5 8.14 -1.85 4.89
CA PHE A 5 8.36 -1.19 3.61
C PHE A 5 7.33 -0.10 3.34
N GLU A 6 7.68 0.80 2.45
CA GLU A 6 6.82 1.87 1.93
C GLU A 6 6.62 1.68 0.43
N GLU A 7 5.59 2.32 -0.11
CA GLU A 7 5.26 2.24 -1.53
C GLU A 7 5.10 3.64 -2.11
N TYR A 8 5.67 3.85 -3.29
CA TYR A 8 5.54 5.07 -4.07
C TYR A 8 4.98 4.72 -5.45
N TYR A 9 4.21 5.64 -6.01
CA TYR A 9 3.63 5.53 -7.33
C TYR A 9 3.76 6.85 -8.09
N LEU A 10 3.68 6.73 -9.41
CA LEU A 10 3.52 7.86 -10.30
C LEU A 10 2.11 7.83 -10.87
N ASP A 11 1.35 8.90 -10.65
CA ASP A 11 0.06 9.07 -11.31
C ASP A 11 0.31 9.40 -12.78
N LEU A 12 0.06 8.43 -13.65
CA LEU A 12 0.28 8.59 -15.09
C LEU A 12 -0.72 9.56 -15.73
N ALA A 13 -1.93 9.72 -15.18
CA ALA A 13 -2.88 10.70 -15.71
C ALA A 13 -2.38 12.12 -15.44
N GLU A 14 -1.87 12.38 -14.24
CA GLU A 14 -1.25 13.66 -13.88
C GLU A 14 0.03 13.93 -14.69
N ALA A 15 0.92 12.94 -14.76
CA ALA A 15 2.19 13.07 -15.48
C ALA A 15 1.96 13.32 -16.98
N ASN A 16 1.02 12.59 -17.60
CA ASN A 16 0.71 12.74 -19.02
C ASN A 16 -0.05 14.04 -19.34
N ALA A 17 -0.75 14.63 -18.38
CA ALA A 17 -1.38 15.94 -18.57
C ALA A 17 -0.35 17.08 -18.69
N ASN A 18 0.87 16.91 -18.15
CA ASN A 18 1.95 17.89 -18.19
C ASN A 18 3.30 17.20 -18.53
N PRO A 19 3.49 16.73 -19.78
CA PRO A 19 4.61 15.84 -20.13
C PRO A 19 5.99 16.50 -20.02
N ASP A 20 6.07 17.82 -20.10
CA ASP A 20 7.33 18.58 -19.98
C ASP A 20 7.63 19.01 -18.53
N ALA A 21 6.69 18.81 -17.61
CA ALA A 21 6.90 19.09 -16.19
C ALA A 21 7.64 17.92 -15.51
N PRO A 22 8.44 18.18 -14.46
CA PRO A 22 9.05 17.10 -13.68
C PRO A 22 7.98 16.14 -13.11
N THR A 23 8.22 14.84 -13.22
CA THR A 23 7.33 13.82 -12.65
C THR A 23 7.27 13.93 -11.13
N ASN A 24 6.06 13.93 -10.57
CA ASN A 24 5.83 13.99 -9.14
C ASN A 24 5.52 12.58 -8.59
N TRP A 25 6.54 11.93 -8.02
CA TRP A 25 6.35 10.65 -7.32
C TRP A 25 5.65 10.88 -5.99
N LYS A 26 4.58 10.13 -5.76
CA LYS A 26 3.75 10.23 -4.55
C LYS A 26 3.92 8.98 -3.71
N GLN A 27 3.93 9.15 -2.38
CA GLN A 27 3.91 8.03 -1.46
C GLN A 27 2.49 7.50 -1.33
N LEU A 28 2.29 6.21 -1.58
CA LEU A 28 0.99 5.53 -1.40
C LEU A 28 0.73 5.27 0.09
N TYR A 29 1.74 4.73 0.76
CA TYR A 29 1.79 4.59 2.22
C TYR A 29 3.24 4.55 2.69
N ALA A 30 3.48 5.09 3.88
CA ALA A 30 4.80 5.18 4.50
C ALA A 30 5.22 3.92 5.30
N SER A 31 4.29 2.98 5.53
CA SER A 31 4.53 1.75 6.27
C SER A 31 3.45 0.73 5.97
N ALA A 32 3.84 -0.42 5.41
CA ALA A 32 2.93 -1.55 5.18
C ALA A 32 2.33 -2.05 6.50
N LYS A 33 3.10 -2.03 7.59
CA LYS A 33 2.58 -2.37 8.92
C LYS A 33 1.48 -1.41 9.36
N LYS A 34 1.67 -0.10 9.18
CA LYS A 34 0.67 0.90 9.55
C LYS A 34 -0.56 0.83 8.65
N GLU A 35 -0.35 0.71 7.34
CA GLU A 35 -1.42 0.66 6.33
C GLU A 35 -2.36 -0.52 6.58
N TYR A 36 -1.80 -1.71 6.81
CA TYR A 36 -2.58 -2.93 6.97
C TYR A 36 -2.81 -3.35 8.44
N GLY A 37 -2.29 -2.58 9.40
CA GLY A 37 -2.39 -2.87 10.83
C GLY A 37 -1.67 -4.14 11.26
N LEU A 38 -0.49 -4.43 10.68
CA LEU A 38 0.32 -5.62 10.96
C LEU A 38 1.32 -5.36 12.10
N LYS A 39 1.57 -6.36 12.95
CA LYS A 39 2.58 -6.26 14.02
C LYS A 39 3.99 -6.53 13.50
N SER A 40 4.10 -7.34 12.44
CA SER A 40 5.35 -7.64 11.74
C SER A 40 5.06 -8.07 10.30
N LEU A 41 6.11 -8.26 9.51
CA LEU A 41 5.99 -8.69 8.10
C LEU A 41 6.29 -10.18 7.90
N VAL A 42 6.17 -10.99 8.96
CA VAL A 42 6.30 -12.45 8.84
C VAL A 42 5.09 -13.05 8.11
N PRO A 43 5.22 -14.21 7.45
CA PRO A 43 4.15 -14.79 6.64
C PRO A 43 2.81 -14.99 7.38
N SER A 44 2.82 -15.30 8.67
CA SER A 44 1.59 -15.50 9.45
C SER A 44 0.75 -14.23 9.60
N GLU A 45 1.39 -13.05 9.71
CA GLU A 45 0.66 -11.77 9.80
C GLU A 45 -0.08 -11.46 8.50
N TRP A 46 0.52 -11.79 7.35
CA TRP A 46 -0.12 -11.66 6.04
C TRP A 46 -1.29 -12.64 5.88
N ASN A 47 -1.11 -13.89 6.32
CA ASN A 47 -2.22 -14.86 6.33
C ASN A 47 -3.39 -14.37 7.21
N ASN A 48 -3.10 -13.72 8.35
CA ASN A 48 -4.12 -13.12 9.19
C ASN A 48 -4.87 -11.98 8.47
N LEU A 49 -4.14 -11.10 7.77
CA LEU A 49 -4.74 -10.05 6.95
C LEU A 49 -5.67 -10.63 5.87
N ILE A 50 -5.21 -11.64 5.13
CA ILE A 50 -6.02 -12.30 4.08
C ILE A 50 -7.31 -12.88 4.68
N ASN A 51 -7.24 -13.50 5.85
CA ASN A 51 -8.44 -14.01 6.52
C ASN A 51 -9.35 -12.89 7.01
N ARG A 52 -8.80 -11.78 7.52
CA ARG A 52 -9.58 -10.59 7.93
C ARG A 52 -10.37 -10.00 6.76
N MET A 53 -9.76 -9.88 5.59
CA MET A 53 -10.40 -9.32 4.40
C MET A 53 -11.63 -10.09 3.91
N LYS A 54 -11.83 -11.34 4.34
CA LYS A 54 -13.02 -12.14 3.97
C LYS A 54 -14.32 -11.62 4.56
N THR A 55 -14.24 -10.92 5.69
CA THR A 55 -15.41 -10.44 6.45
C THR A 55 -15.33 -8.97 6.83
N ASP A 56 -14.18 -8.34 6.63
CA ASP A 56 -13.94 -6.92 6.90
C ASP A 56 -13.68 -6.19 5.58
N ASP A 57 -14.74 -5.57 5.04
CA ASP A 57 -14.69 -4.79 3.81
C ASP A 57 -13.73 -3.60 3.91
N THR A 58 -13.49 -3.06 5.11
CA THR A 58 -12.57 -1.94 5.29
C THR A 58 -11.14 -2.42 5.07
N ALA A 59 -10.79 -3.59 5.63
CA ALA A 59 -9.49 -4.22 5.39
C ALA A 59 -9.30 -4.58 3.91
N PHE A 60 -10.34 -5.07 3.25
CA PHE A 60 -10.28 -5.38 1.81
C PHE A 60 -10.09 -4.12 0.96
N LYS A 61 -10.85 -3.05 1.23
CA LYS A 61 -10.72 -1.75 0.55
C LYS A 61 -9.37 -1.09 0.76
N ALA A 62 -8.73 -1.30 1.90
CA ALA A 62 -7.36 -0.82 2.13
C ALA A 62 -6.35 -1.55 1.23
N TYR A 63 -6.58 -2.83 0.93
CA TYR A 63 -5.72 -3.65 0.08
C TYR A 63 -5.96 -3.46 -1.42
N ILE A 64 -7.22 -3.42 -1.86
CA ILE A 64 -7.58 -3.19 -3.25
C ILE A 64 -7.63 -1.67 -3.52
N LYS A 65 -6.46 -1.11 -3.87
CA LYS A 65 -6.29 0.31 -4.21
C LYS A 65 -6.70 0.58 -5.65
#